data_AF-A0A670K6G4-F1
#
_entry.id   AF-A0A670K6G4-F1
#
_cell.length_a   1.000
_cell.length_b   1.000
_cell.length_c   1.000
_cell.angle_alpha   90.00
_cell.angle_beta   90.00
_cell.angle_gamma   90.00
#
_symmetry.space_group_name_H-M   'P 1'
#
loop_
_entity.id
_entity.type
_entity.pdbx_description
1 polymer ?
#
loop_
_entity_poly.entity_id
_entity_poly.type
_entity_poly.pdbx_seq_one_letter_code
_entity_poly.pdbx_strand_id
1 'polypeptide(L)'
;LTGSRVAIDCEMVGTGPGGRVSDLARCSVVSYHGDVMYDKYVRPLSPITNYRTRWSGIQRHHMKNAVPFKVKRLKSCWPPAPSANKVR
;
A
#
# COMPACT_ATOMS: atom_id res chain seq x y z
N LEU A 1 4.38 -5.99 -26.21
CA LEU A 1 3.58 -5.33 -25.16
C LEU A 1 4.33 -5.47 -23.83
N THR A 2 5.24 -4.55 -23.54
CA THR A 2 5.91 -4.50 -22.23
C THR A 2 4.92 -3.92 -21.22
N GLY A 3 4.29 -4.79 -20.42
CA GLY A 3 3.47 -4.32 -19.31
C GLY A 3 4.30 -3.43 -18.38
N SER A 4 3.73 -2.30 -17.96
CA SER A 4 4.35 -1.45 -16.94
C SER A 4 4.47 -2.27 -15.65
N ARG A 5 5.71 -2.48 -15.19
CA ARG A 5 6.01 -3.20 -13.95
C ARG A 5 6.23 -2.18 -12.85
N VAL A 6 5.66 -2.47 -11.69
CA VAL A 6 5.87 -1.71 -10.46
C VAL A 6 6.21 -2.68 -9.34
N ALA A 7 6.97 -2.22 -8.35
CA ALA A 7 7.12 -2.92 -7.08
C ALA A 7 6.37 -2.17 -5.99
N ILE A 8 5.82 -2.94 -5.04
CA ILE A 8 5.06 -2.43 -3.90
C ILE A 8 5.62 -3.03 -2.63
N ASP A 9 5.76 -2.17 -1.62
CA ASP A 9 6.05 -2.58 -0.25
C ASP A 9 5.18 -1.81 0.73
N CYS A 10 4.81 -2.46 1.82
CA CYS A 10 3.84 -1.95 2.79
C CYS A 10 4.32 -2.20 4.20
N GLU A 11 4.16 -1.19 5.06
CA GLU A 11 4.44 -1.30 6.48
C GLU A 11 3.16 -1.33 7.29
N MET A 12 3.09 -2.25 8.25
CA MET A 12 1.90 -2.47 9.07
C MET A 12 2.15 -2.12 10.54
N VAL A 13 1.08 -1.67 11.18
CA VAL A 13 0.99 -1.46 12.63
C VAL A 13 -0.02 -2.42 13.23
N GLY A 14 0.10 -2.67 14.53
CA GLY A 14 -0.85 -3.43 15.31
C GLY A 14 -2.06 -2.59 15.71
N THR A 15 -3.26 -3.06 15.38
CA THR A 15 -4.55 -2.51 15.82
C THR A 15 -5.36 -3.58 16.58
N GLY A 16 -6.45 -3.15 17.21
CA GLY A 16 -7.33 -4.02 17.99
C GLY A 16 -6.70 -4.56 19.29
N PRO A 17 -7.40 -5.49 19.99
CA PRO A 17 -6.94 -6.05 21.25
C PRO A 17 -5.56 -6.69 21.14
N GLY A 18 -4.62 -6.25 21.98
CA GLY A 18 -3.25 -6.73 21.99
C GLY A 18 -2.43 -6.42 20.72
N GLY A 19 -2.93 -5.58 19.81
CA GLY A 19 -2.22 -5.22 18.56
C GLY A 19 -2.03 -6.40 17.60
N ARG A 20 -2.93 -7.39 17.67
CA ARG A 20 -2.84 -8.64 16.89
C ARG A 20 -3.35 -8.51 15.46
N VAL A 21 -4.14 -7.49 15.16
CA VAL A 21 -4.57 -7.17 13.79
C VAL A 21 -3.50 -6.31 13.14
N SER A 22 -3.09 -6.65 11.91
CA SER A 22 -2.10 -5.88 11.15
C SER A 22 -2.84 -4.95 10.18
N ASP A 23 -2.75 -3.64 10.40
CA ASP A 23 -3.33 -2.62 9.51
C ASP A 23 -2.24 -1.80 8.81
N LEU A 24 -2.50 -1.37 7.58
CA LEU A 24 -1.59 -0.58 6.74
C LEU A 24 -1.27 0.79 7.38
N ALA A 25 0.01 1.11 7.50
CA ALA A 25 0.50 2.40 8.01
C ALA A 25 1.43 3.16 7.05
N ARG A 26 2.03 2.50 6.06
CA ARG A 26 2.75 3.13 4.95
C ARG A 26 2.69 2.22 3.72
N CYS A 27 2.59 2.82 2.53
CA CYS A 27 2.72 2.11 1.27
C CYS A 27 3.67 2.86 0.36
N SER A 28 4.58 2.11 -0.26
CA SER A 28 5.54 2.57 -1.24
C SER A 28 5.34 1.83 -2.55
N VAL A 29 5.29 2.57 -3.66
CA VAL A 29 5.18 2.06 -5.03
C VAL A 29 6.32 2.67 -5.84
N VAL A 30 7.08 1.82 -6.53
CA VAL A 30 8.18 2.25 -7.40
C VAL A 30 8.01 1.72 -8.81
N SER A 31 8.45 2.50 -9.79
CA SER A 31 8.51 2.09 -11.20
C SER A 31 9.59 1.02 -11.40
N TYR A 32 9.55 0.32 -12.54
CA TYR A 32 10.64 -0.59 -12.93
C TYR A 32 12.02 0.09 -12.99
N HIS A 33 12.06 1.40 -13.26
CA HIS A 33 13.29 2.19 -13.32
C HIS A 33 13.73 2.71 -11.94
N GLY A 34 12.97 2.42 -10.88
CA GLY A 34 13.27 2.83 -9.51
C GLY A 34 12.68 4.18 -9.11
N ASP A 35 11.86 4.81 -9.97
CA ASP A 35 11.21 6.08 -9.63
C ASP A 35 10.14 5.87 -8.56
N VAL A 36 10.12 6.72 -7.54
CA VAL A 36 9.09 6.67 -6.49
C VAL A 36 7.79 7.24 -7.05
N MET A 37 6.83 6.35 -7.32
CA MET A 37 5.51 6.72 -7.83
C MET A 37 4.55 7.08 -6.70
N TYR A 38 4.69 6.42 -5.54
CA TYR A 38 3.89 6.66 -4.36
C TYR A 38 4.70 6.31 -3.12
N ASP A 39 4.68 7.18 -2.11
CA ASP A 39 5.21 6.89 -0.79
C ASP A 39 4.43 7.75 0.21
N LYS A 40 3.53 7.12 0.97
CA LYS A 40 2.68 7.83 1.92
C LYS A 40 2.47 7.01 3.18
N TYR A 41 2.50 7.71 4.31
CA TYR A 41 1.91 7.22 5.54
C TYR A 41 0.40 7.22 5.43
N VAL A 42 -0.21 6.12 5.85
CA VAL A 42 -1.65 5.89 5.82
C VAL A 42 -2.13 5.75 7.26
N ARG A 43 -3.22 6.44 7.61
CA ARG A 43 -3.84 6.33 8.93
C ARG A 43 -4.81 5.17 8.93
N PRO A 44 -4.58 4.09 9.70
CA PRO A 44 -5.51 2.98 9.83
C PRO A 44 -6.91 3.43 10.27
N LEU A 45 -7.93 2.66 9.91
CA LEU A 45 -9.31 2.90 10.35
C LEU A 45 -9.44 2.65 11.86
N SER A 46 -8.81 1.58 12.36
CA SER A 46 -8.82 1.24 13.78
C SER A 46 -7.69 1.95 14.54
N PRO A 47 -7.89 2.25 15.85
CA PRO A 47 -6.83 2.83 16.67
C PRO A 47 -5.58 1.93 16.71
N ILE A 48 -4.42 2.57 16.56
CA ILE A 48 -3.13 1.89 16.68
C ILE A 48 -2.86 1.58 18.15
N THR A 49 -2.67 0.30 18.45
CA THR A 49 -2.33 -0.19 19.80
C THR A 49 -0.86 -0.57 19.90
N ASN A 50 -0.21 -0.93 18.79
CA ASN A 50 1.22 -1.18 18.74
C ASN A 50 1.83 -0.69 17.42
N TYR A 51 2.76 0.25 17.45
CA TYR A 51 3.39 0.77 16.24
C TYR A 51 4.34 -0.20 15.55
N ARG A 52 4.80 -1.25 16.25
CA ARG A 52 5.76 -2.23 15.73
C ARG A 52 7.04 -1.56 15.17
N THR A 53 7.43 -0.42 15.75
CA THR A 53 8.47 0.48 15.20
C THR A 53 9.79 -0.22 14.89
N ARG A 54 10.19 -1.23 15.67
CA ARG A 54 11.40 -2.03 15.41
C ARG A 54 11.39 -2.69 14.04
N TRP A 55 10.22 -3.06 13.54
CA TRP A 55 10.04 -3.71 12.24
C TRP A 55 9.54 -2.73 11.19
N SER A 56 8.53 -1.92 11.53
CA SER A 56 7.83 -1.08 10.57
C SER A 56 8.46 0.31 10.33
N GLY A 57 9.35 0.73 11.24
CA GLY A 57 9.84 2.11 11.29
C GLY A 57 8.78 3.16 11.62
N ILE A 58 7.50 2.79 11.81
CA ILE A 58 6.42 3.76 12.02
C ILE A 58 6.46 4.31 13.46
N GLN A 59 6.27 5.62 13.59
CA GLN A 59 6.18 6.31 14.87
C GLN A 59 4.89 7.15 14.94
N ARG A 60 4.47 7.50 16.16
CA ARG A 60 3.29 8.34 16.43
C ARG A 60 3.23 9.61 15.57
N HIS A 61 4.37 10.28 15.38
CA HIS A 61 4.40 11.55 14.67
C HIS A 61 4.13 11.39 13.16
N HIS A 62 4.42 10.23 12.56
CA HIS A 62 4.09 9.94 11.16
C HIS A 62 2.56 9.99 10.92
N MET A 63 1.75 9.71 11.95
CA MET A 63 0.29 9.70 11.84
C MET A 63 -0.34 11.10 11.88
N LYS A 64 0.41 12.15 12.20
CA LYS A 64 -0.10 13.53 12.24
C LYS A 64 -0.59 14.00 10.87
N ASN A 65 0.15 13.65 9.82
CA ASN A 65 -0.12 14.04 8.43
C ASN A 65 -0.42 12.84 7.51
N ALA A 66 -0.70 11.67 8.10
CA ALA A 66 -0.99 10.46 7.34
C ALA A 66 -2.32 10.60 6.59
N VAL A 67 -2.36 10.10 5.35
CA VAL A 67 -3.58 10.12 4.55
C VAL A 67 -4.60 9.15 5.17
N PRO A 68 -5.89 9.51 5.31
CA PRO A 68 -6.89 8.58 5.83
C PRO A 68 -6.98 7.35 4.93
N PHE A 69 -7.05 6.15 5.53
CA PHE A 69 -7.32 4.94 4.77
C PHE A 69 -8.69 5.07 4.07
N LYS A 70 -8.68 5.11 2.73
CA LYS A 70 -9.89 5.12 1.91
C LYS A 70 -9.91 3.86 1.07
N VAL A 71 -10.89 2.99 1.30
CA VAL A 71 -11.15 1.87 0.40
C VAL A 71 -11.86 2.41 -0.84
N LYS A 72 -11.09 2.72 -1.89
CA LYS A 72 -11.64 2.76 -3.25
C LYS A 72 -11.31 1.44 -3.92
N ARG A 73 -12.25 0.50 -3.88
CA ARG A 73 -12.19 -0.69 -4.74
C ARG A 73 -12.37 -0.18 -6.17
N LEU A 74 -11.28 -0.09 -6.93
CA LEU A 74 -11.37 0.19 -8.36
C LEU A 74 -12.21 -0.95 -8.96
N LYS A 75 -13.40 -0.62 -9.48
CA LYS A 75 -14.08 -1.52 -10.42
C LYS A 75 -13.10 -1.69 -11.59
N SER A 76 -12.95 -2.93 -12.06
CA SER A 76 -11.96 -3.34 -13.05
C SER A 76 -11.92 -2.40 -14.26
N CYS A 77 -10.97 -1.47 -14.26
CA CYS A 77 -10.47 -0.83 -15.47
C CYS A 77 -8.97 -1.15 -15.57
N TRP A 78 -8.60 -2.40 -15.33
CA TRP A 78 -7.47 -2.94 -16.06
C TRP A 78 -8.00 -3.09 -17.50
N PRO A 79 -7.42 -2.41 -18.51
CA PRO A 79 -7.81 -2.68 -19.88
C PRO A 79 -7.63 -4.18 -20.13
N PRO A 80 -8.58 -4.87 -20.79
CA PRO A 80 -8.35 -6.27 -21.17
C PRO A 80 -7.00 -6.34 -21.88
N ALA A 81 -6.15 -7.30 -21.47
CA ALA A 81 -4.89 -7.55 -22.15
C ALA A 81 -5.17 -7.60 -23.66
N PRO A 82 -4.37 -6.94 -24.53
CA PRO A 82 -4.61 -6.99 -25.95
C PRO A 82 -4.68 -8.45 -26.37
N SER A 83 -5.79 -8.83 -26.99
CA SER A 83 -6.04 -10.19 -27.43
C SER A 83 -4.80 -10.71 -28.16
N ALA A 84 -4.22 -11.80 -27.67
CA ALA A 84 -3.21 -12.52 -28.42
C ALA A 84 -3.81 -12.82 -29.79
N ASN A 85 -3.22 -12.25 -30.84
CA ASN A 85 -3.58 -12.55 -32.22
C ASN A 85 -3.60 -14.07 -32.38
N LYS A 86 -4.79 -14.62 -32.59
CA LYS A 86 -4.97 -15.96 -33.11
C LYS A 86 -4.50 -15.89 -34.56
N VAL A 87 -3.22 -16.17 -34.77
CA VAL A 87 -2.70 -16.42 -36.11
C VAL A 87 -3.42 -17.68 -36.61
N ARG A 88 -4.13 -17.47 -37.73
CA ARG A 88 -4.91 -18.38 -38.58
C ARG A 88 -4.90 -19.86 -38.23
#